data_AF-A0A9X1JM89-F1
#
_entry.id   AF-A0A9X1JM89-F1
#
_cell.length_a   1.000
_cell.length_b   1.000
_cell.length_c   1.000
_cell.angle_alpha   90.00
_cell.angle_beta   90.00
_cell.angle_gamma   90.00
#
_symmetry.space_group_name_H-M   'P 1'
#
loop_
_entity.id
_entity.type
_entity.pdbx_description
1 polymer ?
#
loop_
_entity_poly.entity_id
_entity_poly.type
_entity_poly.pdbx_seq_one_letter_code
_entity_poly.pdbx_strand_id
1 'polypeptide(L)'
;MKSLVIALAGTALVSVTVTSGAIGAERVEAAGPFDKLKKKIKKAKKTAEDVDAVATEVDRANRTNGRSLLGSAAGSSRQSGCHANRGSTSNSPCTAKAPGHVGGAAPAPAKFKGQTNCASLGLGNAFIAEGGNYTFSQGISTQERSGLINRRNVSATDGCFFGGLGVGDVLYVEFDRNKYKKHDYKIQCVSYDGSEQLDNVNGPSVGNYKGKDVMLHTGHSLGYTPTASGSNSSRSGAYDKHLAKRGRTMLTFNFGALHTDKSGTDFYCQWFNKNSGQSAIAFAYRRGPQG
;
A
#
# COMPACT_ATOMS: atom_id res chain seq x y z
N MET A 1 60.42 -3.85 2.78
CA MET A 1 61.09 -5.17 2.85
C MET A 1 59.97 -6.21 3.02
N LYS A 2 59.66 -6.99 1.97
CA LYS A 2 59.88 -8.46 1.91
C LYS A 2 59.51 -9.15 3.24
N SER A 3 58.51 -10.02 3.36
CA SER A 3 58.33 -11.22 2.54
C SER A 3 56.92 -11.81 2.60
N LEU A 4 56.59 -12.44 1.48
CA LEU A 4 55.58 -13.45 1.20
C LEU A 4 56.05 -14.82 1.76
N VAL A 5 55.19 -15.66 2.35
CA VAL A 5 55.34 -17.13 2.29
C VAL A 5 53.95 -17.80 2.26
N ILE A 6 53.82 -18.71 1.30
CA ILE A 6 52.72 -19.60 0.94
C ILE A 6 53.01 -21.00 1.53
N ALA A 7 51.99 -21.77 1.94
CA ALA A 7 51.88 -23.24 1.82
C ALA A 7 50.47 -23.67 2.29
N LEU A 8 49.52 -24.17 1.49
CA LEU A 8 49.39 -25.41 0.69
C LEU A 8 49.33 -26.74 1.49
N ALA A 9 48.09 -27.25 1.56
CA ALA A 9 47.59 -28.63 1.42
C ALA A 9 48.25 -29.82 2.16
N GLY A 10 47.39 -30.62 2.79
CA GLY A 10 47.66 -32.01 3.15
C GLY A 10 46.37 -32.78 3.43
N THR A 11 45.93 -33.57 2.45
CA THR A 11 44.91 -34.62 2.56
C THR A 11 45.51 -35.88 3.16
N ALA A 12 44.77 -36.58 4.03
CA ALA A 12 45.01 -37.98 4.34
C ALA A 12 43.69 -38.72 4.65
N LEU A 13 43.34 -39.63 3.76
CA LEU A 13 42.41 -40.74 3.95
C LEU A 13 43.12 -41.84 4.74
N VAL A 14 42.47 -42.40 5.77
CA VAL A 14 42.72 -43.78 6.22
C VAL A 14 41.41 -44.44 6.62
N SER A 15 41.26 -45.67 6.16
CA SER A 15 40.07 -46.51 6.16
C SER A 15 40.17 -47.62 7.22
N VAL A 16 38.99 -48.00 7.74
CA VAL A 16 38.53 -49.37 8.11
C VAL A 16 39.18 -50.07 9.32
N THR A 17 38.38 -50.39 10.33
CA THR A 17 37.97 -51.78 10.64
C THR A 17 36.84 -51.84 11.67
N VAL A 18 35.91 -52.77 11.44
CA VAL A 18 34.71 -53.09 12.24
C VAL A 18 35.06 -54.26 13.15
N THR A 19 34.68 -54.17 14.43
CA THR A 19 34.53 -55.36 15.30
C THR A 19 33.22 -55.27 16.08
N SER A 20 32.42 -56.31 15.88
CA SER A 20 31.14 -56.63 16.50
C SER A 20 31.32 -57.05 17.97
N GLY A 21 30.44 -56.58 18.85
CA GLY A 21 30.29 -57.05 20.22
C GLY A 21 28.98 -56.54 20.80
N ALA A 22 28.06 -57.46 21.10
CA ALA A 22 26.71 -57.18 21.52
C ALA A 22 26.59 -56.81 23.02
N ILE A 23 25.49 -56.10 23.34
CA ILE A 23 24.53 -56.32 24.44
C ILE A 23 24.16 -54.98 25.11
N GLY A 24 22.89 -54.58 24.93
CA GLY A 24 22.07 -53.92 25.95
C GLY A 24 22.27 -52.42 26.23
N ALA A 25 21.58 -51.56 25.49
CA ALA A 25 21.07 -50.29 26.03
C ALA A 25 19.99 -49.72 25.09
N GLU A 26 18.84 -49.37 25.69
CA GLU A 26 17.71 -48.70 25.05
C GLU A 26 18.14 -47.47 24.23
N ARG A 27 17.72 -47.42 22.96
CA ARG A 27 17.64 -46.17 22.21
C ARG A 27 16.33 -46.09 21.44
N VAL A 28 15.59 -45.05 21.80
CA VAL A 28 14.54 -44.36 21.06
C VAL A 28 14.79 -44.37 19.55
N GLU A 29 13.97 -45.11 18.80
CA GLU A 29 13.89 -44.95 17.35
C GLU A 29 13.10 -43.67 17.02
N ALA A 30 13.80 -42.72 16.39
CA ALA A 30 13.20 -41.59 15.72
C ALA A 30 12.42 -42.08 14.50
N ALA A 31 11.07 -42.07 14.61
CA ALA A 31 10.18 -42.40 13.51
C ALA A 31 10.39 -41.46 12.31
N GLY A 32 10.71 -42.05 11.16
CA GLY A 32 10.89 -41.35 9.90
C GLY A 32 9.59 -40.75 9.33
N PRO A 33 9.68 -39.85 8.34
CA PRO A 33 8.57 -39.04 7.81
C PRO A 33 7.41 -39.83 7.17
N PHE A 34 7.53 -41.16 6.99
CA PHE A 34 6.50 -42.00 6.38
C PHE A 34 5.48 -42.59 7.38
N ASP A 35 5.79 -42.66 8.68
CA ASP A 35 4.84 -43.17 9.68
C ASP A 35 3.74 -42.16 10.05
N LYS A 36 4.06 -40.86 9.96
CA LYS A 36 3.04 -39.79 10.07
C LYS A 36 2.05 -39.81 8.90
N LEU A 37 2.47 -40.28 7.72
CA LEU A 37 1.60 -40.43 6.56
C LEU A 37 0.67 -41.65 6.71
N LYS A 38 1.19 -42.80 7.19
CA LYS A 38 0.37 -43.98 7.50
C LYS A 38 -0.69 -43.72 8.59
N LYS A 39 -0.35 -42.94 9.63
CA LYS A 39 -1.34 -42.53 10.66
C LYS A 39 -2.41 -41.57 10.12
N LYS A 40 -2.11 -40.72 9.12
CA LYS A 40 -3.12 -39.85 8.48
C LYS A 40 -4.01 -40.61 7.50
N ILE A 41 -3.48 -41.56 6.74
CA ILE A 41 -4.26 -42.42 5.84
C ILE A 41 -5.20 -43.33 6.65
N LYS A 42 -4.75 -43.87 7.79
CA LYS A 42 -5.60 -44.69 8.68
C LYS A 42 -6.69 -43.88 9.40
N LYS A 43 -6.50 -42.56 9.57
CA LYS A 43 -7.53 -41.64 10.09
C LYS A 43 -8.53 -41.21 9.01
N ALA A 44 -8.12 -41.15 7.74
CA ALA A 44 -9.00 -40.91 6.60
C ALA A 44 -9.83 -42.15 6.19
N LYS A 45 -9.32 -43.37 6.45
CA LYS A 45 -10.02 -44.64 6.15
C LYS A 45 -11.09 -45.04 7.19
N LYS A 46 -11.31 -44.24 8.24
CA LYS A 46 -12.36 -44.45 9.27
C LYS A 46 -13.45 -43.37 9.23
N THR A 47 -13.53 -42.61 8.15
CA THR A 47 -14.55 -41.56 7.91
C THR A 47 -15.09 -41.67 6.48
N ALA A 48 -15.18 -42.92 6.00
CA ALA A 48 -15.65 -43.28 4.66
C ALA A 48 -16.41 -44.62 4.72
N GLU A 49 -17.30 -44.72 5.70
CA GLU A 49 -18.48 -45.58 5.64
C GLU A 49 -19.66 -44.61 5.81
N ASP A 50 -20.71 -44.83 5.03
CA ASP A 50 -21.94 -44.02 4.89
C ASP A 50 -21.91 -42.90 3.83
N VAL A 51 -21.62 -43.32 2.60
CA VAL A 51 -22.32 -42.79 1.41
C VAL A 51 -23.21 -43.90 0.87
N ASP A 52 -24.42 -44.01 1.41
CA ASP A 52 -25.58 -44.56 0.67
C ASP A 52 -26.91 -44.14 1.31
N ALA A 53 -27.10 -42.83 1.43
CA ALA A 53 -28.41 -42.19 1.63
C ALA A 53 -28.48 -40.92 0.77
N VAL A 54 -28.06 -41.05 -0.48
CA VAL A 54 -28.36 -40.11 -1.56
C VAL A 54 -29.63 -40.62 -2.22
N ALA A 55 -30.65 -39.76 -2.30
CA ALA A 55 -31.89 -39.91 -3.09
C ALA A 55 -33.21 -40.16 -2.34
N THR A 56 -33.48 -39.60 -1.15
CA THR A 56 -34.88 -39.23 -0.79
C THR A 56 -35.00 -38.24 0.39
N GLU A 57 -34.31 -37.10 0.34
CA GLU A 57 -34.62 -35.97 1.27
C GLU A 57 -34.49 -34.60 0.59
N VAL A 58 -34.82 -34.56 -0.71
CA VAL A 58 -34.79 -33.35 -1.56
C VAL A 58 -36.11 -32.56 -1.53
N ASP A 59 -37.18 -33.03 -0.87
CA ASP A 59 -38.52 -32.42 -1.01
C ASP A 59 -39.18 -31.84 0.26
N ARG A 60 -38.47 -31.66 1.38
CA ARG A 60 -39.09 -31.05 2.58
C ARG A 60 -38.39 -29.86 3.24
N ALA A 61 -37.25 -29.41 2.73
CA ALA A 61 -36.59 -28.19 3.24
C ALA A 61 -36.75 -26.97 2.32
N ASN A 62 -37.57 -27.06 1.27
CA ASN A 62 -38.03 -25.93 0.47
C ASN A 62 -39.31 -25.35 1.09
N ARG A 63 -39.17 -24.54 2.16
CA ARG A 63 -40.07 -23.43 2.61
C ARG A 63 -39.89 -23.11 4.10
N THR A 64 -38.85 -22.37 4.44
CA THR A 64 -38.90 -21.01 5.04
C THR A 64 -37.57 -20.70 5.76
N ASN A 65 -37.17 -19.42 5.67
CA ASN A 65 -35.97 -18.80 6.26
C ASN A 65 -34.66 -19.08 5.51
N GLY A 66 -34.67 -18.68 4.25
CA GLY A 66 -33.61 -18.83 3.27
C GLY A 66 -32.31 -18.11 3.62
N ARG A 67 -31.22 -18.89 3.64
CA ARG A 67 -29.89 -18.43 3.30
C ARG A 67 -29.24 -19.53 2.46
N SER A 68 -29.41 -19.42 1.15
CA SER A 68 -28.86 -20.34 0.16
C SER A 68 -27.34 -20.32 0.22
N LEU A 69 -26.77 -21.48 0.54
CA LEU A 69 -25.39 -21.89 0.32
C LEU A 69 -25.37 -22.68 -0.99
N LEU A 70 -25.18 -22.00 -2.13
CA LEU A 70 -24.66 -22.53 -3.39
C LEU A 70 -24.65 -21.41 -4.44
N GLY A 71 -23.44 -21.08 -4.93
CA GLY A 71 -23.23 -20.14 -6.04
C GLY A 71 -22.85 -18.72 -5.62
N SER A 72 -21.58 -18.49 -5.28
CA SER A 72 -20.99 -17.13 -5.30
C SER A 72 -19.79 -17.07 -6.25
N ALA A 73 -20.00 -17.56 -7.47
CA ALA A 73 -19.50 -16.90 -8.66
C ALA A 73 -20.58 -15.90 -9.13
N ALA A 74 -20.86 -14.92 -8.28
CA ALA A 74 -21.74 -13.78 -8.55
C ALA A 74 -21.27 -12.69 -7.59
N GLY A 75 -20.90 -11.55 -8.17
CA GLY A 75 -20.08 -10.53 -7.54
C GLY A 75 -20.48 -10.21 -6.11
N SER A 76 -19.50 -10.20 -5.21
CA SER A 76 -19.63 -9.37 -4.03
C SER A 76 -19.75 -7.93 -4.51
N SER A 77 -20.98 -7.46 -4.65
CA SER A 77 -21.37 -6.05 -4.55
C SER A 77 -21.08 -5.56 -3.13
N ARG A 78 -19.82 -5.69 -2.69
CA ARG A 78 -19.29 -4.91 -1.58
C ARG A 78 -19.05 -3.54 -2.16
N GLN A 79 -20.06 -2.68 -1.97
CA GLN A 79 -20.02 -1.21 -2.14
C GLN A 79 -18.75 -0.71 -2.83
N SER A 80 -18.81 -0.63 -4.15
CA SER A 80 -17.79 -0.01 -5.02
C SER A 80 -17.77 1.52 -4.86
N GLY A 81 -17.82 2.04 -3.63
CA GLY A 81 -18.01 3.47 -3.40
C GLY A 81 -17.38 4.02 -2.13
N CYS A 82 -16.61 3.25 -1.38
CA CYS A 82 -16.01 3.70 -0.13
C CYS A 82 -14.52 4.02 -0.30
N HIS A 83 -14.15 5.29 -0.54
CA HIS A 83 -12.74 5.72 -0.62
C HIS A 83 -12.14 5.98 0.78
N ALA A 84 -11.96 4.92 1.59
CA ALA A 84 -11.29 5.06 2.87
C ALA A 84 -9.78 5.37 2.67
N ASN A 85 -9.42 6.64 2.86
CA ASN A 85 -8.03 7.08 2.83
C ASN A 85 -7.25 6.60 4.06
N ARG A 86 -5.92 6.55 3.94
CA ARG A 86 -5.04 6.13 5.05
C ARG A 86 -5.05 7.18 6.17
N GLY A 87 -5.89 6.95 7.18
CA GLY A 87 -6.24 7.89 8.25
C GLY A 87 -7.70 7.74 8.70
N SER A 88 -8.53 7.08 7.91
CA SER A 88 -9.90 6.69 8.25
C SER A 88 -9.91 5.58 9.32
N THR A 89 -10.61 5.83 10.43
CA THR A 89 -10.93 4.84 11.48
C THR A 89 -12.04 3.88 11.01
N SER A 90 -12.26 2.77 11.72
CA SER A 90 -13.37 1.83 11.44
C SER A 90 -14.77 2.44 11.56
N ASN A 91 -14.88 3.61 12.22
CA ASN A 91 -16.08 4.45 12.29
C ASN A 91 -16.09 5.58 11.26
N SER A 92 -15.07 5.69 10.40
CA SER A 92 -15.09 6.68 9.33
C SER A 92 -16.13 6.25 8.30
N PRO A 93 -17.13 7.09 8.00
CA PRO A 93 -18.06 6.85 6.92
C PRO A 93 -17.27 6.54 5.66
N CYS A 94 -17.71 5.50 4.95
CA CYS A 94 -17.38 5.34 3.56
C CYS A 94 -17.57 6.68 2.88
N THR A 95 -16.51 7.33 2.37
CA THR A 95 -16.71 8.45 1.45
C THR A 95 -17.29 7.84 0.17
N ALA A 96 -18.61 7.61 0.18
CA ALA A 96 -19.40 7.71 -1.01
C ALA A 96 -18.96 9.01 -1.66
N LYS A 97 -18.64 8.97 -2.95
CA LYS A 97 -18.59 10.21 -3.72
C LYS A 97 -20.00 10.78 -3.63
N ALA A 98 -20.25 11.62 -2.61
CA ALA A 98 -21.56 12.16 -2.35
C ALA A 98 -22.05 12.80 -3.67
N PRO A 99 -23.23 12.43 -4.18
CA PRO A 99 -23.78 13.06 -5.36
C PRO A 99 -23.96 14.55 -5.03
N GLY A 100 -23.04 15.40 -5.49
CA GLY A 100 -23.04 16.84 -5.18
C GLY A 100 -21.68 17.45 -4.82
N HIS A 101 -20.72 16.68 -4.29
CA HIS A 101 -19.34 17.18 -4.09
C HIS A 101 -18.47 16.85 -5.30
N VAL A 102 -18.72 17.57 -6.38
CA VAL A 102 -18.04 17.40 -7.66
C VAL A 102 -17.01 18.52 -7.80
N GLY A 103 -15.73 18.21 -7.59
CA GLY A 103 -14.62 19.05 -8.02
C GLY A 103 -13.48 19.13 -7.00
N GLY A 104 -12.27 19.24 -7.52
CA GLY A 104 -11.16 19.76 -6.73
C GLY A 104 -11.32 21.24 -6.43
N ALA A 105 -10.37 21.82 -5.71
CA ALA A 105 -10.37 23.25 -5.43
C ALA A 105 -10.57 24.11 -6.68
N ALA A 106 -11.29 25.22 -6.52
CA ALA A 106 -11.31 26.26 -7.54
C ALA A 106 -9.88 26.79 -7.82
N PRO A 107 -9.64 27.45 -8.96
CA PRO A 107 -8.34 28.04 -9.25
C PRO A 107 -7.84 28.91 -8.08
N ALA A 108 -6.57 28.71 -7.69
CA ALA A 108 -5.99 29.44 -6.59
C ALA A 108 -6.01 30.96 -6.82
N PRO A 109 -6.45 31.76 -5.83
CA PRO A 109 -6.38 33.21 -5.89
C PRO A 109 -4.95 33.69 -6.18
N ALA A 110 -4.83 34.71 -7.03
CA ALA A 110 -3.54 35.22 -7.50
C ALA A 110 -2.61 35.65 -6.35
N LYS A 111 -3.18 36.15 -5.24
CA LYS A 111 -2.42 36.55 -4.04
C LYS A 111 -1.50 35.44 -3.51
N PHE A 112 -1.95 34.18 -3.54
CA PHE A 112 -1.16 33.07 -3.01
C PHE A 112 -0.06 32.64 -3.99
N LYS A 113 -0.38 32.58 -5.28
CA LYS A 113 0.59 32.25 -6.33
C LYS A 113 1.70 33.31 -6.41
N GLY A 114 1.37 34.59 -6.30
CA GLY A 114 2.34 35.69 -6.30
C GLY A 114 3.25 35.74 -5.07
N GLN A 115 2.85 35.11 -3.96
CA GLN A 115 3.66 35.03 -2.73
C GLN A 115 4.48 33.72 -2.64
N THR A 116 4.28 32.79 -3.56
CA THR A 116 4.91 31.48 -3.51
C THR A 116 6.23 31.48 -4.26
N ASN A 117 7.32 31.28 -3.52
CA ASN A 117 8.65 31.14 -4.09
C ASN A 117 9.03 29.67 -4.16
N CYS A 118 9.12 29.11 -5.36
CA CYS A 118 9.46 27.71 -5.55
C CYS A 118 10.94 27.42 -5.29
N ALA A 119 11.23 26.39 -4.50
CA ALA A 119 12.56 25.84 -4.34
C ALA A 119 12.93 25.00 -5.58
N SER A 120 14.14 25.17 -6.11
CA SER A 120 14.64 24.42 -7.26
C SER A 120 15.10 22.99 -6.91
N LEU A 121 14.18 22.19 -6.36
CA LEU A 121 14.44 20.82 -5.88
C LEU A 121 14.42 19.76 -6.99
N GLY A 122 14.26 20.17 -8.26
CA GLY A 122 14.21 19.25 -9.39
C GLY A 122 13.01 18.31 -9.31
N LEU A 123 11.80 18.85 -9.41
CA LEU A 123 10.58 18.02 -9.43
C LEU A 123 10.66 16.96 -10.53
N GLY A 124 10.30 15.74 -10.18
CA GLY A 124 10.30 14.58 -11.07
C GLY A 124 8.88 14.14 -11.41
N ASN A 125 8.68 12.82 -11.45
CA ASN A 125 7.37 12.24 -11.69
C ASN A 125 6.35 12.69 -10.63
N ALA A 126 5.16 13.07 -11.07
CA ALA A 126 4.05 13.43 -10.21
C ALA A 126 2.73 12.87 -10.77
N PHE A 127 1.89 12.40 -9.86
CA PHE A 127 0.55 11.92 -10.21
C PHE A 127 -0.42 12.17 -9.07
N ILE A 128 -1.70 12.27 -9.42
CA ILE A 128 -2.82 12.17 -8.49
C ILE A 128 -3.33 10.74 -8.54
N ALA A 129 -3.60 10.16 -7.39
CA ALA A 129 -4.14 8.81 -7.26
C ALA A 129 -5.18 8.76 -6.13
N GLU A 130 -5.82 7.61 -6.00
CA GLU A 130 -6.75 7.30 -4.92
C GLU A 130 -6.18 6.15 -4.08
N GLY A 131 -6.41 6.21 -2.76
CA GLY A 131 -6.22 5.04 -1.91
C GLY A 131 -7.33 4.02 -2.18
N GLY A 132 -6.95 2.81 -2.56
CA GLY A 132 -7.93 1.77 -2.86
C GLY A 132 -7.35 0.37 -2.95
N ASN A 133 -8.24 -0.59 -3.19
CA ASN A 133 -7.89 -1.99 -3.31
C ASN A 133 -7.70 -2.39 -4.77
N TYR A 134 -6.82 -3.36 -5.00
CA TYR A 134 -6.59 -4.00 -6.28
C TYR A 134 -6.42 -5.50 -6.09
N THR A 135 -6.68 -6.24 -7.17
CA THR A 135 -6.52 -7.69 -7.18
C THR A 135 -5.25 -8.10 -7.92
N PHE A 136 -4.69 -9.23 -7.51
CA PHE A 136 -3.61 -9.91 -8.22
C PHE A 136 -3.78 -11.42 -8.10
N SER A 137 -3.36 -12.17 -9.12
CA SER A 137 -3.47 -13.63 -9.13
C SER A 137 -2.16 -14.27 -8.68
N GLN A 138 -2.26 -15.28 -7.84
CA GLN A 138 -1.15 -16.15 -7.43
C GLN A 138 -1.55 -17.61 -7.70
N GLY A 139 -1.15 -18.12 -8.86
CA GLY A 139 -1.69 -19.37 -9.40
C GLY A 139 -3.17 -19.20 -9.75
N ILE A 140 -4.02 -20.11 -9.27
CA ILE A 140 -5.49 -20.04 -9.44
C ILE A 140 -6.19 -19.18 -8.39
N SER A 141 -5.47 -18.68 -7.38
CA SER A 141 -6.03 -17.87 -6.30
C SER A 141 -5.96 -16.38 -6.63
N THR A 142 -7.08 -15.67 -6.49
CA THR A 142 -7.14 -14.21 -6.55
C THR A 142 -7.03 -13.63 -5.15
N GLN A 143 -6.08 -12.73 -4.95
CA GLN A 143 -5.89 -12.01 -3.69
C GLN A 143 -6.15 -10.52 -3.88
N GLU A 144 -6.54 -9.86 -2.80
CA GLU A 144 -6.79 -8.41 -2.75
C GLU A 144 -5.74 -7.73 -1.88
N ARG A 145 -5.24 -6.58 -2.32
CA ARG A 145 -4.32 -5.72 -1.56
C ARG A 145 -4.66 -4.26 -1.78
N SER A 146 -4.21 -3.40 -0.87
CA SER A 146 -4.34 -1.95 -1.01
C SER A 146 -3.10 -1.29 -1.63
N GLY A 147 -3.32 -0.16 -2.29
CA GLY A 147 -2.30 0.69 -2.88
C GLY A 147 -2.89 1.98 -3.46
N LEU A 148 -2.05 2.72 -4.19
CA LEU A 148 -2.46 3.90 -4.96
C LEU A 148 -2.90 3.47 -6.36
N ILE A 149 -4.19 3.66 -6.63
CA ILE A 149 -4.89 3.27 -7.85
C ILE A 149 -5.39 4.51 -8.61
N ASN A 150 -6.00 4.31 -9.79
CA ASN A 150 -6.57 5.39 -10.61
C ASN A 150 -5.59 6.55 -10.86
N ARG A 151 -4.33 6.20 -11.16
CA ARG A 151 -3.24 7.18 -11.30
C ARG A 151 -3.45 8.06 -12.53
N ARG A 152 -3.43 9.37 -12.33
CA ARG A 152 -3.39 10.39 -13.37
C ARG A 152 -2.12 11.22 -13.23
N ASN A 153 -1.26 11.16 -14.24
CA ASN A 153 -0.06 11.98 -14.27
C ASN A 153 -0.42 13.47 -14.26
N VAL A 154 0.34 14.25 -13.51
CA VAL A 154 0.19 15.70 -13.44
C VAL A 154 1.57 16.36 -13.52
N SER A 155 1.58 17.63 -13.91
CA SER A 155 2.78 18.46 -13.88
C SER A 155 2.52 19.69 -13.02
N ALA A 156 3.58 20.23 -12.43
CA ALA A 156 3.50 21.48 -11.70
C ALA A 156 3.35 22.63 -12.70
N THR A 157 2.45 23.58 -12.40
CA THR A 157 2.46 24.90 -13.02
C THR A 157 3.25 25.86 -12.14
N ASP A 158 3.70 26.98 -12.70
CA ASP A 158 4.41 28.03 -11.95
C ASP A 158 5.61 27.48 -11.14
N GLY A 159 6.30 26.49 -11.70
CA GLY A 159 7.49 25.85 -11.11
C GLY A 159 7.20 24.75 -10.08
N CYS A 160 6.22 24.92 -9.18
CA CYS A 160 5.97 23.96 -8.10
C CYS A 160 4.50 23.85 -7.63
N PHE A 161 3.54 24.44 -8.36
CA PHE A 161 2.13 24.45 -7.97
C PHE A 161 1.31 23.33 -8.62
N PHE A 162 0.44 22.67 -7.84
CA PHE A 162 -0.55 21.69 -8.32
C PHE A 162 -1.98 22.13 -7.97
N GLY A 163 -2.81 22.35 -8.98
CA GLY A 163 -4.20 22.81 -8.79
C GLY A 163 -5.24 21.68 -8.84
N GLY A 164 -6.43 21.97 -8.31
CA GLY A 164 -7.63 21.16 -8.53
C GLY A 164 -7.64 19.82 -7.80
N LEU A 165 -7.04 19.75 -6.60
CA LEU A 165 -7.08 18.57 -5.75
C LEU A 165 -8.37 18.57 -4.91
N GLY A 166 -8.91 17.38 -4.64
CA GLY A 166 -10.12 17.21 -3.85
C GLY A 166 -9.96 16.23 -2.69
N VAL A 167 -11.03 16.08 -1.91
CA VAL A 167 -11.16 15.02 -0.90
C VAL A 167 -10.99 13.66 -1.57
N GLY A 168 -10.20 12.78 -0.98
CA GLY A 168 -9.91 11.47 -1.56
C GLY A 168 -8.55 11.42 -2.27
N ASP A 169 -8.12 12.54 -2.84
CA ASP A 169 -6.91 12.58 -3.65
C ASP A 169 -5.64 12.31 -2.82
N VAL A 170 -4.70 11.67 -3.49
CA VAL A 170 -3.32 11.51 -3.05
C VAL A 170 -2.43 12.13 -4.11
N LEU A 171 -1.83 13.28 -3.80
CA LEU A 171 -0.77 13.85 -4.63
C LEU A 171 0.54 13.14 -4.31
N TYR A 172 1.12 12.47 -5.30
CA TYR A 172 2.48 11.92 -5.26
C TYR A 172 3.42 12.81 -6.05
N VAL A 173 4.59 13.13 -5.49
CA VAL A 173 5.64 13.91 -6.17
C VAL A 173 7.02 13.35 -5.85
N GLU A 174 7.87 13.27 -6.86
CA GLU A 174 9.30 12.98 -6.72
C GLU A 174 10.15 14.26 -6.68
N PHE A 175 11.21 14.23 -5.87
CA PHE A 175 12.23 15.28 -5.75
C PHE A 175 13.61 14.71 -6.01
N ASP A 176 14.57 15.57 -6.34
CA ASP A 176 15.99 15.24 -6.22
C ASP A 176 16.32 14.91 -4.75
N ARG A 177 16.82 13.69 -4.52
CA ARG A 177 17.13 13.18 -3.18
C ARG A 177 18.21 13.98 -2.47
N ASN A 178 19.18 14.53 -3.20
CA ASN A 178 20.31 15.25 -2.61
C ASN A 178 19.93 16.68 -2.21
N LYS A 179 18.91 17.25 -2.87
CA LYS A 179 18.41 18.60 -2.59
C LYS A 179 17.35 18.62 -1.49
N TYR A 180 16.51 17.58 -1.41
CA TYR A 180 15.38 17.57 -0.49
C TYR A 180 15.76 17.13 0.93
N LYS A 181 15.78 18.08 1.86
CA LYS A 181 16.00 17.85 3.30
C LYS A 181 14.68 17.80 4.06
N LYS A 182 14.07 16.63 4.15
CA LYS A 182 12.73 16.41 4.73
C LYS A 182 12.44 17.19 6.03
N HIS A 183 13.39 17.26 6.97
CA HIS A 183 13.19 17.85 8.30
C HIS A 183 13.20 19.39 8.33
N ASP A 184 13.52 20.02 7.20
CA ASP A 184 13.50 21.47 7.08
C ASP A 184 12.13 22.00 6.63
N TYR A 185 11.21 21.13 6.25
CA TYR A 185 9.93 21.53 5.66
C TYR A 185 8.75 21.38 6.61
N LYS A 186 7.76 22.26 6.44
CA LYS A 186 6.48 22.24 7.15
C LYS A 186 5.34 22.53 6.19
N ILE A 187 4.14 22.02 6.49
CA ILE A 187 2.93 22.36 5.76
C ILE A 187 2.33 23.61 6.38
N GLN A 188 1.86 24.51 5.53
CA GLN A 188 0.99 25.60 5.90
C GLN A 188 -0.11 25.68 4.85
N CYS A 189 -1.36 25.71 5.30
CA CYS A 189 -2.51 25.92 4.45
C CYS A 189 -3.30 27.12 4.93
N VAL A 190 -3.85 27.90 4.00
CA VAL A 190 -4.72 29.03 4.29
C VAL A 190 -5.96 28.91 3.41
N SER A 191 -7.14 29.07 3.99
CA SER A 191 -8.38 29.09 3.21
C SER A 191 -8.39 30.28 2.26
N TYR A 192 -9.12 30.19 1.14
CA TYR A 192 -9.08 31.26 0.13
C TYR A 192 -9.56 32.62 0.65
N ASP A 193 -10.54 32.63 1.53
CA ASP A 193 -11.04 33.80 2.26
C ASP A 193 -10.12 34.26 3.40
N GLY A 194 -9.17 33.42 3.84
CA GLY A 194 -8.24 33.70 4.93
C GLY A 194 -8.80 33.46 6.33
N SER A 195 -10.00 32.89 6.46
CA SER A 195 -10.65 32.62 7.75
C SER A 195 -10.01 31.46 8.51
N GLU A 196 -9.37 30.52 7.82
CA GLU A 196 -8.76 29.33 8.41
C GLU A 196 -7.29 29.18 8.02
N GLN A 197 -6.50 28.68 8.97
CA GLN A 197 -5.12 28.25 8.74
C GLN A 197 -4.92 26.85 9.29
N LEU A 198 -4.33 25.96 8.48
CA LEU A 198 -4.05 24.59 8.87
C LEU A 198 -2.53 24.36 8.89
N ASP A 199 -2.10 23.59 9.87
CA ASP A 199 -0.71 23.24 10.13
C ASP A 199 -0.45 21.75 9.88
N ASN A 200 0.67 21.22 10.37
CA ASN A 200 1.01 19.80 10.22
C ASN A 200 0.04 18.84 10.93
N VAL A 201 -0.80 19.33 11.84
CA VAL A 201 -1.76 18.52 12.60
C VAL A 201 -3.11 18.50 11.90
N ASN A 202 -3.59 19.68 11.48
CA ASN A 202 -4.93 19.85 10.94
C ASN A 202 -4.97 19.90 9.40
N GLY A 203 -3.80 19.99 8.75
CA GLY A 203 -3.65 20.01 7.31
C GLY A 203 -3.58 18.62 6.68
N PRO A 204 -3.30 18.55 5.37
CA PRO A 204 -3.15 17.30 4.65
C PRO A 204 -2.10 16.38 5.27
N SER A 205 -2.39 15.08 5.31
CA SER A 205 -1.42 14.09 5.80
C SER A 205 -0.22 14.02 4.86
N VAL A 206 0.98 14.23 5.40
CA VAL A 206 2.23 14.24 4.64
C VAL A 206 2.99 12.91 4.79
N GLY A 207 3.32 12.28 3.67
CA GLY A 207 4.12 11.06 3.61
C GLY A 207 3.46 9.84 4.27
N ASN A 208 2.13 9.80 4.36
CA ASN A 208 1.36 8.68 4.91
C ASN A 208 1.36 7.45 3.97
N TYR A 209 1.51 7.64 2.67
CA TYR A 209 1.73 6.55 1.71
C TYR A 209 3.23 6.26 1.54
N LYS A 210 3.58 4.98 1.37
CA LYS A 210 4.95 4.46 1.33
C LYS A 210 5.22 3.74 0.00
N GLY A 211 6.46 3.29 -0.20
CA GLY A 211 6.85 2.57 -1.41
C GLY A 211 5.95 1.38 -1.74
N LYS A 212 5.48 0.62 -0.74
CA LYS A 212 4.47 -0.45 -0.97
C LYS A 212 3.20 0.07 -1.63
N ASP A 213 2.75 1.27 -1.31
CA ASP A 213 1.48 1.79 -1.82
C ASP A 213 1.63 2.23 -3.29
N VAL A 214 2.84 2.59 -3.72
CA VAL A 214 3.14 2.98 -5.11
C VAL A 214 3.60 1.79 -5.97
N MET A 215 4.45 0.91 -5.45
CA MET A 215 4.89 -0.30 -6.13
C MET A 215 3.93 -1.44 -5.84
N LEU A 216 2.97 -1.64 -6.75
CA LEU A 216 1.95 -2.67 -6.60
C LEU A 216 2.55 -4.07 -6.78
N HIS A 217 1.81 -5.09 -6.31
CA HIS A 217 2.25 -6.47 -6.44
C HIS A 217 2.34 -6.87 -7.92
N THR A 218 3.39 -7.59 -8.30
CA THR A 218 3.51 -8.13 -9.68
C THR A 218 2.32 -9.02 -10.02
N GLY A 219 1.80 -8.88 -11.25
CA GLY A 219 0.59 -9.60 -11.69
C GLY A 219 -0.73 -8.96 -11.24
N HIS A 220 -0.71 -7.70 -10.80
CA HIS A 220 -1.93 -6.96 -10.48
C HIS A 220 -2.71 -6.54 -11.74
N SER A 221 -4.01 -6.33 -11.58
CA SER A 221 -4.97 -6.05 -12.65
C SER A 221 -4.91 -4.65 -13.27
N LEU A 222 -4.07 -3.74 -12.77
CA LEU A 222 -4.10 -2.30 -13.14
C LEU A 222 -2.96 -1.87 -14.09
N GLY A 223 -2.03 -2.77 -14.44
CA GLY A 223 -0.99 -2.50 -15.44
C GLY A 223 0.09 -1.46 -15.08
N TYR A 224 0.11 -0.94 -13.84
CA TYR A 224 1.11 0.02 -13.39
C TYR A 224 2.51 -0.59 -13.25
N THR A 225 3.51 0.21 -13.56
CA THR A 225 4.92 -0.13 -13.34
C THR A 225 5.62 0.99 -12.55
N PRO A 226 6.72 0.69 -11.83
CA PRO A 226 7.27 -0.65 -11.55
C PRO A 226 6.41 -1.47 -10.57
N THR A 227 6.57 -2.80 -10.60
CA THR A 227 5.94 -3.74 -9.65
C THR A 227 6.98 -4.56 -8.89
N ALA A 228 6.59 -5.16 -7.77
CA ALA A 228 7.41 -6.17 -7.08
C ALA A 228 6.55 -7.20 -6.35
N SER A 229 7.04 -8.44 -6.29
CA SER A 229 6.41 -9.52 -5.52
C SER A 229 6.75 -9.46 -4.03
N GLY A 230 6.04 -10.26 -3.23
CA GLY A 230 6.38 -10.51 -1.83
C GLY A 230 5.60 -9.67 -0.83
N SER A 231 6.18 -9.49 0.37
CA SER A 231 5.55 -8.77 1.47
C SER A 231 5.50 -7.25 1.25
N ASN A 232 4.72 -6.55 2.07
CA ASN A 232 4.69 -5.08 2.08
C ASN A 232 6.08 -4.46 2.31
N SER A 233 6.89 -5.06 3.19
CA SER A 233 8.27 -4.60 3.43
C SER A 233 9.15 -4.80 2.19
N SER A 234 9.02 -5.95 1.53
CA SER A 234 9.79 -6.28 0.30
C SER A 234 9.51 -5.28 -0.82
N ARG A 235 8.23 -4.96 -1.05
CA ARG A 235 7.81 -3.96 -2.05
C ARG A 235 8.26 -2.55 -1.70
N SER A 236 8.14 -2.12 -0.44
CA SER A 236 8.69 -0.81 -0.03
C SER A 236 10.19 -0.73 -0.29
N GLY A 237 10.97 -1.73 0.12
CA GLY A 237 12.42 -1.75 -0.10
C GLY A 237 12.79 -1.81 -1.58
N ALA A 238 12.01 -2.51 -2.41
CA ALA A 238 12.21 -2.53 -3.86
C ALA A 238 11.94 -1.15 -4.48
N TYR A 239 10.91 -0.44 -4.00
CA TYR A 239 10.61 0.92 -4.47
C TYR A 239 11.66 1.95 -4.03
N ASP A 240 12.13 1.85 -2.77
CA ASP A 240 13.20 2.71 -2.26
C ASP A 240 14.49 2.53 -3.09
N LYS A 241 14.83 1.29 -3.46
CA LYS A 241 15.96 1.01 -4.38
C LYS A 241 15.70 1.58 -5.78
N HIS A 242 14.48 1.46 -6.29
CA HIS A 242 14.10 2.01 -7.59
C HIS A 242 14.24 3.54 -7.63
N LEU A 243 13.81 4.25 -6.58
CA LEU A 243 13.98 5.69 -6.44
C LEU A 243 15.46 6.07 -6.26
N ALA A 244 16.20 5.35 -5.42
CA ALA A 244 17.62 5.61 -5.17
C ALA A 244 18.46 5.51 -6.46
N LYS A 245 18.22 4.50 -7.30
CA LYS A 245 18.89 4.36 -8.61
C LYS A 245 18.67 5.56 -9.54
N ARG A 246 17.55 6.27 -9.38
CA ARG A 246 17.20 7.46 -10.16
C ARG A 246 17.61 8.77 -9.47
N GLY A 247 18.28 8.70 -8.31
CA GLY A 247 18.59 9.88 -7.49
C GLY A 247 17.35 10.58 -6.95
N ARG A 248 16.22 9.86 -6.81
CA ARG A 248 14.93 10.44 -6.41
C ARG A 248 14.53 10.06 -4.99
N THR A 249 13.64 10.86 -4.43
CA THR A 249 12.87 10.55 -3.23
C THR A 249 11.42 10.96 -3.46
N MET A 250 10.47 10.28 -2.84
CA MET A 250 9.05 10.58 -2.97
C MET A 250 8.50 11.33 -1.75
N LEU A 251 7.43 12.07 -1.97
CA LEU A 251 6.55 12.57 -0.92
C LEU A 251 5.10 12.42 -1.40
N THR A 252 4.18 12.18 -0.45
CA THR A 252 2.76 12.13 -0.73
C THR A 252 2.00 13.11 0.14
N PHE A 253 0.92 13.66 -0.37
CA PHE A 253 -0.01 14.50 0.36
C PHE A 253 -1.39 13.90 0.18
N ASN A 254 -2.08 13.64 1.29
CA ASN A 254 -3.40 13.05 1.25
C ASN A 254 -4.43 13.99 1.88
N PHE A 255 -5.52 14.18 1.14
CA PHE A 255 -6.57 15.14 1.45
C PHE A 255 -7.77 14.38 2.03
N GLY A 256 -7.83 14.33 3.36
CA GLY A 256 -8.90 13.68 4.10
C GLY A 256 -10.20 14.48 4.08
N ALA A 257 -11.32 13.78 4.30
CA ALA A 257 -12.62 14.40 4.54
C ALA A 257 -12.72 14.92 5.98
N LEU A 258 -13.47 16.01 6.18
CA LEU A 258 -13.80 16.51 7.51
C LEU A 258 -15.33 16.65 7.62
N HIS A 259 -15.96 15.85 8.48
CA HIS A 259 -17.42 15.80 8.62
C HIS A 259 -18.07 17.13 8.99
N THR A 260 -17.32 18.05 9.60
CA THR A 260 -17.83 19.38 9.98
C THR A 260 -17.85 20.36 8.81
N ASP A 261 -17.15 20.09 7.71
CA ASP A 261 -17.00 21.00 6.57
C ASP A 261 -18.07 20.73 5.50
N LYS A 262 -19.32 21.12 5.77
CA LYS A 262 -20.51 20.75 4.96
C LYS A 262 -20.54 21.36 3.55
N SER A 263 -19.99 22.55 3.35
CA SER A 263 -19.99 23.26 2.05
C SER A 263 -18.74 22.96 1.22
N GLY A 264 -17.70 22.41 1.86
CA GLY A 264 -16.37 22.35 1.32
C GLY A 264 -15.65 23.70 1.39
N THR A 265 -14.37 23.65 1.74
CA THR A 265 -13.51 24.81 1.92
C THR A 265 -12.27 24.65 1.06
N ASP A 266 -11.99 25.65 0.23
CA ASP A 266 -10.81 25.67 -0.64
C ASP A 266 -9.60 26.26 0.10
N PHE A 267 -8.52 25.49 0.10
CA PHE A 267 -7.26 25.85 0.74
C PHE A 267 -6.15 25.98 -0.30
N TYR A 268 -5.31 26.98 -0.09
CA TYR A 268 -3.98 27.03 -0.68
C TYR A 268 -2.97 26.52 0.33
N CYS A 269 -2.17 25.53 -0.03
CA CYS A 269 -1.13 24.98 0.82
C CYS A 269 0.24 25.11 0.21
N GLN A 270 1.24 25.22 1.07
CA GLN A 270 2.65 25.13 0.73
C GLN A 270 3.38 24.17 1.66
N TRP A 271 4.20 23.30 1.07
CA TRP A 271 5.22 22.54 1.79
C TRP A 271 6.52 23.34 1.70
N PHE A 272 6.73 24.23 2.66
CA PHE A 272 7.78 25.25 2.61
C PHE A 272 8.94 24.93 3.54
N ASN A 273 10.14 25.33 3.13
CA ASN A 273 11.34 25.22 3.94
C ASN A 273 11.30 26.31 5.03
N LYS A 274 11.30 25.90 6.29
CA LYS A 274 11.20 26.81 7.44
C LYS A 274 12.37 27.78 7.57
N ASN A 275 13.50 27.49 6.92
CA ASN A 275 14.70 28.32 6.98
C ASN A 275 14.77 29.34 5.82
N SER A 276 14.34 28.95 4.61
CA SER A 276 14.41 29.84 3.43
C SER A 276 13.07 30.46 3.01
N GLY A 277 11.95 29.98 3.55
CA GLY A 277 10.61 30.38 3.12
C GLY A 277 10.20 29.85 1.74
N GLN A 278 11.07 29.09 1.05
CA GLN A 278 10.80 28.57 -0.29
C GLN A 278 10.00 27.26 -0.25
N SER A 279 9.04 27.14 -1.15
CA SER A 279 8.12 26.01 -1.28
C SER A 279 8.73 24.91 -2.13
N ALA A 280 8.85 23.71 -1.56
CA ALA A 280 9.16 22.51 -2.34
C ALA A 280 8.03 22.21 -3.33
N ILE A 281 6.79 22.32 -2.84
CA ILE A 281 5.57 22.32 -3.63
C ILE A 281 4.56 23.27 -3.01
N ALA A 282 3.64 23.75 -3.85
CA ALA A 282 2.40 24.35 -3.42
C ALA A 282 1.23 23.64 -4.11
N PHE A 283 0.05 23.69 -3.52
CA PHE A 283 -1.12 23.08 -4.11
C PHE A 283 -2.43 23.67 -3.60
N ALA A 284 -3.46 23.60 -4.44
CA ALA A 284 -4.82 23.95 -4.07
C ALA A 284 -5.65 22.69 -3.86
N TYR A 285 -6.27 22.56 -2.70
CA TYR A 285 -7.15 21.44 -2.40
C TYR A 285 -8.46 21.88 -1.76
N ARG A 286 -9.54 21.18 -2.11
CA ARG A 286 -10.86 21.35 -1.48
C ARG A 286 -10.97 20.35 -0.35
N ARG A 287 -11.08 20.84 0.89
CA ARG A 287 -11.61 20.07 2.00
C ARG A 287 -13.13 20.00 1.83
N GLY A 288 -13.77 18.92 2.23
CA GLY A 288 -15.20 18.72 2.03
C GLY A 288 -15.75 17.70 3.02
N PRO A 289 -17.09 17.60 3.09
CA PRO A 289 -17.72 16.75 4.09
C PRO A 289 -17.44 15.28 3.78
N GLN A 290 -17.56 14.47 4.83
CA GLN A 290 -17.67 13.03 4.67
C GLN A 290 -18.97 12.76 3.90
N GLY A 291 -18.85 12.15 2.71
CA GLY A 291 -19.99 11.64 1.96
C GLY A 291 -20.63 10.43 2.61
#